data_AF-D4LTA8-F1
#
_entry.id   AF-D4LTA8-F1
#
_cell.length_a   1.000
_cell.length_b   1.000
_cell.length_c   1.000
_cell.angle_alpha   90.00
_cell.angle_beta   90.00
_cell.angle_gamma   90.00
#
_symmetry.space_group_name_H-M   'P 1'
#
loop_
_entity.id
_entity.type
_entity.pdbx_description
1 polymer ?
#
loop_
_entity_poly.entity_id
_entity_poly.type
_entity_poly.pdbx_seq_one_letter_code
_entity_poly.pdbx_strand_id
1 'polypeptide(L)'
;MGKQQDREKIVQEIKIAADLYRKHLVGKRFLYVFEGRYIEVLYKAANFRHLTGVATNLSAKKFYSYAAKKLLQASQIFFYTAAPFFIV
;
A
#
# COMPACT_ATOMS: atom_id res chain seq x y z
N MET A 1 -16.33 2.19 19.32
CA MET A 1 -15.92 3.19 18.30
C MET A 1 -16.43 2.72 16.96
N GLY A 2 -16.99 3.62 16.13
CA GLY A 2 -17.71 3.21 14.92
C GLY A 2 -16.77 2.79 13.79
N LYS A 3 -17.15 1.76 13.02
CA LYS A 3 -16.39 1.22 11.86
C LYS A 3 -15.90 2.29 10.87
N GLN A 4 -16.57 3.44 10.81
CA GLN A 4 -16.21 4.58 9.95
C GLN A 4 -14.98 5.34 10.47
N GLN A 5 -14.91 5.61 11.78
CA GLN A 5 -13.75 6.31 12.39
C GLN A 5 -12.47 5.47 12.26
N ASP A 6 -12.60 4.15 12.33
CA ASP A 6 -11.47 3.24 12.14
C ASP A 6 -10.93 3.29 10.70
N ARG A 7 -11.82 3.38 9.70
CA ARG A 7 -11.40 3.54 8.29
C ARG A 7 -10.71 4.87 8.04
N GLU A 8 -11.15 5.95 8.68
CA GLU A 8 -10.52 7.27 8.53
C GLU A 8 -9.10 7.26 9.08
N LYS A 9 -8.87 6.64 10.25
CA LYS A 9 -7.52 6.45 10.80
C LYS A 9 -6.62 5.67 9.84
N ILE A 10 -7.13 4.55 9.30
CA ILE A 10 -6.38 3.71 8.35
C ILE A 10 -6.02 4.49 7.09
N VAL A 11 -6.93 5.33 6.57
CA VAL A 11 -6.62 6.20 5.42
C VAL A 11 -5.49 7.20 5.75
N GLN A 12 -5.44 7.74 6.97
CA GLN A 12 -4.33 8.62 7.36
C GLN A 12 -3.00 7.85 7.42
N GLU A 13 -2.99 6.64 7.97
CA GLU A 13 -1.81 5.78 7.98
C GLU A 13 -1.34 5.44 6.56
N ILE A 14 -2.27 5.08 5.66
CA ILE A 14 -1.96 4.84 4.24
C ILE A 14 -1.35 6.09 3.59
N LYS A 15 -1.87 7.28 3.89
CA LYS A 15 -1.32 8.54 3.37
C LYS A 15 0.10 8.79 3.87
N ILE A 16 0.40 8.48 5.13
CA ILE A 16 1.76 8.60 5.70
C ILE A 16 2.69 7.59 5.05
N ALA A 17 2.26 6.32 4.98
CA ALA A 17 3.02 5.25 4.35
C ALA A 17 3.31 5.53 2.87
N ALA A 18 2.38 6.15 2.14
CA ALA A 18 2.60 6.53 0.74
C ALA A 18 3.75 7.54 0.58
N ASP A 19 3.90 8.47 1.52
CA ASP A 19 4.98 9.46 1.48
C ASP A 19 6.34 8.81 1.80
N LEU A 20 6.37 7.92 2.80
CA LEU A 20 7.56 7.12 3.12
C LEU A 20 7.96 6.20 1.95
N TYR A 21 6.99 5.50 1.36
CA TYR A 21 7.20 4.62 0.20
C TYR A 21 7.76 5.41 -0.99
N ARG A 22 7.21 6.60 -1.27
CA ARG A 22 7.72 7.51 -2.31
C ARG A 22 9.16 7.91 -2.06
N LYS A 23 9.48 8.35 -0.84
CA LYS A 23 10.79 8.90 -0.48
C LYS A 23 11.88 7.83 -0.46
N HIS A 24 11.55 6.63 0.02
CA HIS A 24 12.55 5.63 0.35
C HIS A 24 12.60 4.45 -0.62
N LEU A 25 11.51 4.13 -1.33
CA LEU A 25 11.40 2.89 -2.10
C LEU A 25 11.15 3.12 -3.59
N VAL A 26 10.23 4.01 -3.96
CA VAL A 26 9.81 4.15 -5.37
C VAL A 26 10.97 4.44 -6.30
N GLY A 27 11.11 3.59 -7.33
CA GLY A 27 12.16 3.72 -8.35
C GLY A 27 13.53 3.19 -7.90
N LYS A 28 13.68 2.79 -6.64
CA LYS A 28 14.90 2.16 -6.13
C LYS A 28 14.86 0.65 -6.31
N ARG A 29 16.04 0.07 -6.53
CA ARG A 29 16.27 -1.38 -6.62
C ARG A 29 17.01 -1.83 -5.36
N PHE A 30 16.57 -2.94 -4.80
CA PHE A 30 17.20 -3.55 -3.63
C PHE A 30 17.54 -4.99 -3.95
N LEU A 31 18.76 -5.40 -3.58
CA LEU A 31 19.19 -6.78 -3.66
C LEU A 31 18.97 -7.43 -2.30
N TYR A 32 18.14 -8.46 -2.26
CA TYR A 32 17.93 -9.31 -1.10
C TYR A 32 18.84 -10.52 -1.22
N VAL A 33 19.67 -10.73 -0.21
CA VAL A 33 20.63 -11.84 -0.13
C VAL A 33 20.26 -12.71 1.06
N PHE A 34 19.94 -13.98 0.82
CA PHE A 34 19.58 -14.93 1.87
C PHE A 34 19.90 -16.36 1.42
N GLU A 35 20.52 -17.17 2.28
CA GLU A 35 20.84 -18.59 2.01
C GLU A 35 21.53 -18.85 0.66
N GLY A 36 22.46 -17.95 0.26
CA GLY A 36 23.13 -18.04 -1.04
C GLY A 36 22.25 -17.74 -2.26
N ARG A 37 21.02 -17.28 -2.04
CA ARG A 37 20.08 -16.80 -3.05
C ARG A 37 20.06 -15.28 -3.12
N TYR A 38 19.77 -14.78 -4.31
CA TYR A 38 19.78 -13.36 -4.64
C TYR A 38 18.49 -13.01 -5.36
N ILE A 39 17.73 -12.05 -4.82
CA ILE A 39 16.54 -11.51 -5.48
C ILE A 39 16.67 -10.01 -5.58
N GLU A 40 16.52 -9.48 -6.79
CA GLU A 40 16.47 -8.04 -6.99
C GLU A 40 15.03 -7.56 -7.11
N VAL A 41 14.66 -6.58 -6.30
CA VAL A 41 13.31 -6.03 -6.23
C VAL A 41 13.31 -4.56 -6.62
N LEU A 42 12.53 -4.22 -7.65
CA LEU A 42 12.22 -2.84 -8.03
C LEU A 42 10.85 -2.44 -7.44
N TYR A 43 10.86 -1.44 -6.56
CA TYR A 43 9.63 -0.92 -5.97
C TYR A 43 8.96 0.08 -6.91
N LYS A 44 7.87 -0.37 -7.56
CA LYS A 44 7.04 0.47 -8.43
C LYS A 44 5.92 1.13 -7.63
N ALA A 45 5.46 2.28 -8.10
CA ALA A 45 4.29 2.97 -7.54
C ALA A 45 3.04 2.06 -7.48
N ALA A 46 2.84 1.22 -8.50
CA ALA A 46 1.70 0.30 -8.55
C ALA A 46 1.76 -0.81 -7.48
N ASN A 47 2.93 -1.13 -6.94
CA ASN A 47 3.07 -2.18 -5.92
C ASN A 47 2.56 -1.71 -4.55
N PHE A 48 2.51 -0.39 -4.32
CA PHE A 48 2.12 0.20 -3.04
C PHE A 48 0.77 -0.31 -2.53
N ARG A 49 -0.23 -0.42 -3.43
CA ARG A 49 -1.57 -0.88 -3.05
C ARG A 49 -1.53 -2.24 -2.35
N HIS A 50 -0.73 -3.17 -2.85
CA HIS A 50 -0.66 -4.52 -2.29
C HIS A 50 -0.13 -4.53 -0.84
N LEU A 51 0.81 -3.64 -0.52
CA LEU A 51 1.41 -3.52 0.81
C LEU A 51 0.45 -2.94 1.86
N THR A 52 -0.66 -2.34 1.45
CA THR A 52 -1.62 -1.70 2.38
C THR A 52 -2.68 -2.64 2.93
N GLY A 53 -2.85 -3.84 2.36
CA GLY A 53 -3.86 -4.82 2.82
C GLY A 53 -5.33 -4.43 2.60
N VAL A 54 -5.61 -3.22 2.08
CA VAL A 54 -6.97 -2.76 1.79
C VAL A 54 -7.39 -3.06 0.35
N ALA A 55 -8.69 -3.25 0.17
CA ALA A 55 -9.33 -3.34 -1.13
C ALA A 55 -9.81 -1.95 -1.59
N THR A 56 -9.88 -1.76 -2.92
CA THR A 56 -10.36 -0.53 -3.54
C THR A 56 -10.74 -0.79 -5.00
N ASN A 57 -11.70 -0.02 -5.52
CA ASN A 57 -12.05 0.00 -6.94
C ASN A 57 -11.10 0.90 -7.77
N LEU A 58 -10.17 1.61 -7.12
CA LEU A 58 -9.16 2.40 -7.82
C LEU A 58 -8.09 1.49 -8.42
N SER A 59 -7.59 1.85 -9.61
CA SER A 59 -6.38 1.23 -10.15
C SER A 59 -5.20 1.49 -9.20
N ALA A 60 -4.23 0.57 -9.17
CA ALA A 60 -3.11 0.67 -8.23
C ALA A 60 -2.30 1.97 -8.36
N LYS A 61 -2.11 2.46 -9.59
CA LYS A 61 -1.46 3.75 -9.85
C LYS A 61 -2.28 4.94 -9.31
N LYS A 62 -3.61 4.91 -9.51
CA LYS A 62 -4.51 5.98 -9.03
C LYS A 62 -4.61 5.99 -7.52
N PHE A 63 -4.71 4.81 -6.90
CA PHE A 63 -4.66 4.63 -5.46
C PHE A 63 -3.40 5.25 -4.85
N TYR A 64 -2.22 4.89 -5.36
CA TYR A 64 -0.96 5.47 -4.91
C TYR A 64 -0.92 6.99 -5.10
N SER A 65 -1.34 7.49 -6.27
CA SER A 65 -1.38 8.94 -6.55
C SER A 65 -2.25 9.70 -5.55
N TYR A 66 -3.44 9.17 -5.23
CA TYR A 66 -4.36 9.78 -4.28
C TYR A 66 -3.83 9.72 -2.85
N ALA A 67 -3.20 8.61 -2.45
CA ALA A 67 -2.57 8.48 -1.14
C ALA A 67 -1.42 9.48 -0.97
N ALA A 68 -0.51 9.55 -1.95
CA ALA A 68 0.64 10.46 -1.92
C ALA A 68 0.22 11.94 -1.94
N LYS A 69 -0.85 12.29 -2.66
CA LYS A 69 -1.43 13.65 -2.71
C LYS A 69 -2.38 13.96 -1.54
N LYS A 70 -2.53 13.04 -0.59
CA LYS A 70 -3.46 13.16 0.56
C LYS A 70 -4.96 13.27 0.18
N LEU A 71 -5.32 12.87 -1.04
CA LEU A 71 -6.68 12.91 -1.60
C LEU A 71 -7.49 11.62 -1.38
N LEU A 72 -6.84 10.53 -0.93
CA LEU A 72 -7.53 9.27 -0.67
C LEU A 72 -8.59 9.43 0.43
N GLN A 73 -9.78 8.87 0.22
CA GLN A 73 -10.92 8.96 1.15
C GLN A 73 -11.30 7.59 1.72
N ALA A 74 -11.92 7.58 2.91
CA ALA A 74 -12.35 6.35 3.59
C ALA A 74 -13.40 5.55 2.79
N SER A 75 -14.25 6.22 2.01
CA SER A 75 -15.22 5.59 1.11
C SER A 75 -14.59 4.81 -0.04
N GLN A 76 -13.32 5.10 -0.36
CA GLN A 76 -12.60 4.48 -1.48
C GLN A 76 -11.85 3.21 -1.05
N ILE A 77 -11.86 2.86 0.23
CA ILE A 77 -11.24 1.65 0.76
C ILE A 77 -12.29 0.77 1.44
N PHE A 78 -12.07 -0.54 1.38
CA PHE A 78 -12.84 -1.52 2.09
C PHE A 78 -11.96 -2.70 2.47
N PHE A 79 -12.41 -3.49 3.44
CA PHE A 79 -11.75 -4.74 3.81
C PHE A 79 -12.53 -5.88 3.17
N TYR A 80 -11.82 -6.83 2.56
CA TYR A 80 -12.46 -8.08 2.19
C TYR A 80 -12.92 -8.77 3.48
N THR A 81 -14.16 -9.27 3.49
CA THR A 81 -14.71 -10.06 4.58
C THR A 81 -14.14 -11.48 4.63
N ALA A 82 -13.30 -11.86 3.66
CA ALA A 82 -12.59 -13.13 3.62
C ALA A 82 -11.10 -12.94 3.88
N ALA A 83 -10.57 -13.85 4.69
CA ALA A 83 -9.24 -14.01 5.27
C ALA A 83 -8.03 -13.52 4.42
N PRO A 84 -6.89 -13.17 5.06
CA PRO A 84 -5.71 -12.65 4.38
C PRO A 84 -5.24 -13.64 3.31
N PHE A 85 -5.13 -13.19 2.06
CA PHE A 85 -4.38 -13.94 1.06
C PHE A 85 -2.91 -13.93 1.49
N PHE A 86 -2.51 -15.04 2.13
CA PHE A 86 -1.14 -15.43 2.36
C PHE A 86 -0.38 -15.35 1.03
N ILE A 87 0.78 -14.69 1.07
CA ILE A 87 1.84 -14.87 0.09
C ILE A 87 2.43 -16.26 0.40
N VAL A 88 2.33 -17.18 -0.57
CA VAL A 88 3.19 -18.37 -0.66
C VAL A 88 4.41 -17.99 -1.48
#